data_AF-A0A2V9KGA0-F1
#
_entry.id   AF-A0A2V9KGA0-F1
#
_cell.length_a   1.000
_cell.length_b   1.000
_cell.length_c   1.000
_cell.angle_alpha   90.00
_cell.angle_beta   90.00
_cell.angle_gamma   90.00
#
_symmetry.space_group_name_H-M   'P 1'
#
loop_
_entity.id
_entity.type
_entity.pdbx_description
1 polymer ?
#
loop_
_entity_poly.entity_id
_entity_poly.type
_entity_poly.pdbx_seq_one_letter_code
_entity_poly.pdbx_strand_id
1 'polypeptide(L)'
;MPSMLLTDAEAVQLAGFLTRSRNPAFEKPSQGGDASRGKALVRSSGCLACHALEDGVAAANEARAPRLQALEAGRGCLAEDPRGVPRYRLSAEERAALRSFLESYRAHPDLAPAPVFAFRRELERLGCVACHRLDEQAPTGSPAEAAPDLTEVGAKLRTRWIAEVLSGRKRVQTYLDLRMPHYDARAAGAMAEGFARAAGVEPGDGPAAPRAGDAERARGADLIGGNVRKGGMACLGCHDWGDSKSQGEHAPQLVDATERFRYDWFVRWMRDPARILSGTSMPAYFRNKPADQAEGVIRTLWAALAMGRAMPLPEGLKAPGGGTDSEERPVAEREPIVVRWDMPEATPAAIAVGMPGKLSYCFDAGEVRLRYAWAGGFVDLSGTLHRKTDEKRLTPTAQLVGAVFYRAAESPWRAGSPERAPARRFRGYRLAAGYPEFHYTLDGTDVYERIAPAKQGTGIVRELRVARVDGPLWFVPGATPGAAIRSSLGPIEGGRIAVPRGQNVRFAVTVAREEPR
;
A
#
# COMPACT_ATOMS: atom_id res chain seq x y z
N MET A 1 -3.27 -7.50 31.14
CA MET A 1 -2.22 -7.72 30.11
C MET A 1 -2.91 -8.13 28.83
N PRO A 2 -2.45 -7.68 27.64
CA PRO A 2 -3.03 -8.13 26.38
C PRO A 2 -2.79 -9.62 26.19
N SER A 3 -3.69 -10.29 25.48
CA SER A 3 -3.46 -11.67 25.04
C SER A 3 -2.44 -11.67 23.91
N MET A 4 -1.35 -12.43 24.08
CA MET A 4 -0.32 -12.61 23.06
C MET A 4 -0.67 -13.71 22.04
N LEU A 5 -1.89 -14.26 22.12
CA LEU A 5 -2.37 -15.34 21.26
C LEU A 5 -1.41 -16.55 21.23
N LEU A 6 -0.90 -16.91 22.41
CA LEU A 6 -0.07 -18.10 22.60
C LEU A 6 -0.91 -19.36 22.41
N THR A 7 -0.35 -20.35 21.73
CA THR A 7 -0.84 -21.73 21.76
C THR A 7 -0.63 -22.35 23.14
N ASP A 8 -1.35 -23.43 23.45
CA ASP A 8 -1.18 -24.14 24.73
C ASP A 8 0.26 -24.61 24.94
N ALA A 9 0.91 -25.09 23.88
CA ALA A 9 2.31 -25.51 23.92
C ALA A 9 3.26 -24.34 24.24
N GLU A 10 3.08 -23.19 23.57
CA GLU A 10 3.87 -21.97 23.84
C GLU A 10 3.65 -21.47 25.27
N ALA A 11 2.40 -21.50 25.75
CA ALA A 11 2.05 -21.08 27.11
C ALA A 11 2.74 -21.96 28.17
N VAL A 12 2.74 -23.29 27.98
CA VAL A 12 3.43 -24.23 28.88
C VAL A 12 4.95 -23.98 28.88
N GLN A 13 5.56 -23.79 27.71
CA GLN A 13 6.99 -23.53 27.60
C GLN A 13 7.38 -22.21 28.28
N LEU A 14 6.59 -21.15 28.07
CA LEU A 14 6.81 -19.85 28.70
C LEU A 14 6.63 -19.93 30.22
N ALA A 15 5.59 -20.62 30.70
CA ALA A 15 5.39 -20.86 32.12
C ALA A 15 6.59 -21.61 32.73
N GLY A 16 7.07 -22.66 32.06
CA GLY A 16 8.28 -23.40 32.45
C GLY A 16 9.54 -22.53 32.45
N PHE A 17 9.68 -21.57 31.53
CA PHE A 17 10.78 -20.59 31.56
C PHE A 17 10.66 -19.62 32.74
N LEU A 18 9.49 -19.00 32.94
CA LEU A 18 9.26 -18.00 33.99
C LEU A 18 9.39 -18.60 35.40
N THR A 19 8.90 -19.82 35.59
CA THR A 19 9.00 -20.54 36.88
C THR A 19 10.42 -21.02 37.21
N ARG A 20 11.32 -21.05 36.23
CA ARG A 20 12.76 -21.25 36.48
C ARG A 20 13.46 -19.99 36.97
N SER A 21 12.87 -18.80 36.73
CA SER A 21 13.36 -17.54 37.27
C SER A 21 12.95 -17.40 38.73
N ARG A 22 13.82 -17.83 39.65
CA ARG A 22 13.63 -17.62 41.08
C ARG A 22 14.16 -16.25 41.49
N ASN A 23 13.31 -15.43 42.09
CA ASN A 23 13.74 -14.21 42.76
C ASN A 23 13.56 -14.38 44.28
N PRO A 24 14.65 -14.58 45.05
CA PRO A 24 14.60 -14.79 46.49
C PRO A 24 13.93 -13.67 47.29
N ALA A 25 13.81 -12.46 46.71
CA ALA A 25 13.13 -11.34 47.35
C ALA A 25 11.60 -11.45 47.29
N PHE A 26 11.04 -12.09 46.26
CA PHE A 26 9.59 -12.32 46.10
C PHE A 26 9.12 -13.68 46.65
N GLU A 27 10.05 -14.60 46.91
CA GLU A 27 9.75 -15.92 47.52
C GLU A 27 9.67 -15.88 49.06
N LYS A 28 9.91 -14.73 49.69
CA LYS A 28 9.71 -14.56 51.14
C LYS A 28 8.22 -14.42 51.45
N PRO A 29 7.66 -15.23 52.37
CA PRO A 29 6.30 -15.04 52.84
C PRO A 29 6.11 -13.61 53.35
N SER A 30 5.08 -12.92 52.85
CA SER A 30 4.65 -11.63 53.40
C SER A 30 4.34 -11.83 54.89
N GLN A 31 5.08 -11.14 55.78
CA GLN A 31 4.67 -11.00 57.18
C GLN A 31 3.34 -10.22 57.16
N GLY A 32 2.22 -10.90 57.42
CA GLY A 32 0.87 -10.37 57.19
C GLY A 32 0.65 -8.90 57.59
N GLY A 33 -0.29 -8.24 56.90
CA GLY A 33 -0.57 -6.81 57.09
C GLY A 33 -1.83 -6.51 57.91
N ASP A 34 -1.94 -5.27 58.39
CA ASP A 34 -3.18 -4.71 58.96
C ASP A 34 -4.05 -4.15 57.83
N ALA A 35 -5.18 -4.82 57.57
CA ALA A 35 -6.11 -4.45 56.52
C ALA A 35 -6.76 -3.07 56.72
N SER A 36 -7.01 -2.67 57.98
CA SER A 36 -7.62 -1.37 58.31
C SER A 36 -6.64 -0.24 58.03
N ARG A 37 -5.38 -0.42 58.46
CA ARG A 37 -4.30 0.53 58.15
C ARG A 37 -4.02 0.60 56.66
N GLY A 38 -4.01 -0.54 55.96
CA GLY A 38 -3.88 -0.60 54.50
C GLY A 38 -4.97 0.19 53.78
N LYS A 39 -6.24 -0.01 54.17
CA LYS A 39 -7.39 0.74 53.63
C LYS A 39 -7.24 2.25 53.84
N ALA A 40 -6.83 2.69 55.04
CA ALA A 40 -6.61 4.11 55.32
C ALA A 40 -5.49 4.71 54.47
N LEU A 41 -4.37 4.01 54.31
CA LEU A 41 -3.25 4.45 53.48
C LEU A 41 -3.62 4.55 52.01
N VAL A 42 -4.37 3.58 51.47
CA VAL A 42 -4.82 3.59 50.06
C VAL A 42 -5.68 4.82 49.75
N ARG A 43 -6.54 5.25 50.69
CA ARG A 43 -7.41 6.43 50.51
C ARG A 43 -6.68 7.76 50.68
N SER A 44 -5.82 7.85 51.70
CA SER A 44 -5.12 9.10 52.06
C SER A 44 -3.88 9.38 51.21
N SER A 45 -3.22 8.35 50.66
CA SER A 45 -2.01 8.52 49.85
C SER A 45 -2.28 8.82 48.38
N GLY A 46 -3.54 8.85 47.95
CA GLY A 46 -3.89 9.15 46.56
C GLY A 46 -3.89 7.96 45.60
N CYS A 47 -3.71 6.73 46.09
CA CYS A 47 -3.62 5.53 45.24
C CYS A 47 -4.85 5.36 44.32
N LEU A 48 -6.03 5.72 44.85
CA LEU A 48 -7.30 5.61 44.14
C LEU A 48 -7.53 6.71 43.09
N ALA A 49 -6.59 7.65 42.92
CA ALA A 49 -6.58 8.57 41.79
C ALA A 49 -6.23 7.87 40.47
N CYS A 50 -5.50 6.74 40.53
CA CYS A 50 -5.03 5.99 39.35
C CYS A 50 -5.42 4.51 39.37
N HIS A 51 -5.64 3.91 40.55
CA HIS A 51 -5.99 2.50 40.71
C HIS A 51 -7.47 2.34 41.07
N ALA A 52 -8.18 1.52 40.29
CA ALA A 52 -9.52 1.04 40.66
C ALA A 52 -9.39 -0.23 41.49
N LEU A 53 -10.19 -0.34 42.55
CA LEU A 53 -10.40 -1.61 43.26
C LEU A 53 -11.53 -2.37 42.53
N GLU A 54 -11.46 -3.70 42.47
CA GLU A 54 -12.47 -4.54 41.80
C GLU A 54 -13.89 -4.36 42.37
N ASP A 55 -14.88 -4.76 41.58
CA ASP A 55 -16.30 -4.45 41.76
C ASP A 55 -16.83 -4.73 43.18
N GLY A 56 -17.35 -3.68 43.81
CA GLY A 56 -18.05 -3.72 45.11
C GLY A 56 -17.39 -2.90 46.23
N VAL A 57 -16.11 -2.53 46.10
CA VAL A 57 -15.41 -1.71 47.11
C VAL A 57 -15.33 -0.25 46.66
N ALA A 58 -16.40 0.51 46.89
CA ALA A 58 -16.38 1.96 46.71
C ALA A 58 -15.56 2.60 47.85
N ALA A 59 -14.30 2.96 47.58
CA ALA A 59 -13.48 3.78 48.45
C ALA A 59 -13.21 5.12 47.76
N ALA A 60 -13.55 6.23 48.42
CA ALA A 60 -13.24 7.56 47.91
C ALA A 60 -11.77 7.89 48.16
N ASN A 61 -11.11 8.45 47.14
CA ASN A 61 -9.78 9.04 47.26
C ASN A 61 -9.87 10.32 48.11
N GLU A 62 -9.11 10.41 49.18
CA GLU A 62 -9.12 11.57 50.09
C GLU A 62 -8.05 12.60 49.69
N ALA A 63 -6.96 12.15 49.07
CA ALA A 63 -5.95 13.04 48.53
C ALA A 63 -6.52 13.86 47.36
N ARG A 64 -6.40 15.19 47.44
CA ARG A 64 -6.75 16.10 46.35
C ARG A 64 -5.50 16.85 45.91
N ALA A 65 -5.22 16.83 44.60
CA ALA A 65 -4.18 17.63 44.00
C ALA A 65 -4.79 18.87 43.33
N PRO A 66 -4.12 20.03 43.36
CA PRO A 66 -4.52 21.18 42.56
C PRO A 66 -4.47 20.85 41.07
N ARG A 67 -5.28 21.53 40.26
CA ARG A 67 -5.16 21.46 38.80
C ARG A 67 -3.80 22.01 38.36
N LEU A 68 -3.29 21.52 37.21
CA LEU A 68 -1.98 21.91 36.66
C LEU A 68 -1.79 23.43 36.60
N GLN A 69 -2.82 24.18 36.20
CA GLN A 69 -2.79 25.64 36.09
C GLN A 69 -2.54 26.34 37.44
N ALA A 70 -2.98 25.73 38.54
CA ALA A 70 -2.86 26.26 39.89
C ALA A 70 -1.52 25.88 40.56
N LEU A 71 -0.66 25.07 39.94
CA LEU A 71 0.63 24.65 40.53
C LEU A 71 1.68 25.76 40.44
N GLU A 72 2.26 26.14 41.58
CA GLU A 72 3.34 27.13 41.64
C GLU A 72 4.71 26.50 41.42
N ALA A 73 5.47 27.06 40.48
CA ALA A 73 6.86 26.70 40.24
C ALA A 73 7.69 26.90 41.53
N GLY A 74 8.44 25.86 41.94
CA GLY A 74 9.31 25.92 43.11
C GLY A 74 8.66 25.59 44.45
N ARG A 75 7.34 25.34 44.51
CA ARG A 75 6.66 24.82 45.71
C ARG A 75 6.32 23.33 45.59
N GLY A 76 5.83 22.75 46.68
CA GLY A 76 5.38 21.37 46.73
C GLY A 76 6.51 20.40 46.39
N CYS A 77 6.25 19.45 45.49
CA CYS A 77 7.25 18.47 45.06
C CYS A 77 8.45 19.06 44.28
N LEU A 78 8.35 20.31 43.83
CA LEU A 78 9.42 21.04 43.13
C LEU A 78 10.24 21.95 44.06
N ALA A 79 9.96 21.95 45.37
CA ALA A 79 10.82 22.61 46.35
C ALA A 79 12.17 21.90 46.46
N GLU A 80 13.18 22.60 46.97
CA GLU A 80 14.49 21.99 47.29
C GLU A 80 14.39 21.03 48.48
N ASP A 81 13.59 21.39 49.50
CA ASP A 81 13.25 20.54 50.65
C ASP A 81 11.73 20.33 50.75
N PRO A 82 11.15 19.39 49.99
CA PRO A 82 9.71 19.13 50.03
C PRO A 82 9.27 18.50 51.36
N ARG A 83 8.26 19.09 52.01
CA ARG A 83 7.65 18.59 53.26
C ARG A 83 6.15 18.35 53.10
N GLY A 84 5.65 17.25 53.67
CA GLY A 84 4.23 16.90 53.63
C GLY A 84 3.69 16.56 52.23
N VAL A 85 4.58 16.38 51.26
CA VAL A 85 4.27 16.06 49.85
C VAL A 85 5.19 14.93 49.38
N PRO A 86 4.84 14.19 48.31
CA PRO A 86 5.72 13.18 47.75
C PRO A 86 7.11 13.74 47.39
N ARG A 87 8.16 13.06 47.86
CA ARG A 87 9.56 13.44 47.59
C ARG A 87 10.10 12.63 46.42
N TYR A 88 10.17 13.27 45.25
CA TYR A 88 10.81 12.70 44.07
C TYR A 88 12.33 12.98 44.10
N ARG A 89 13.13 12.05 43.59
CA ARG A 89 14.59 12.24 43.43
C ARG A 89 14.90 13.03 42.16
N LEU A 90 14.40 14.26 42.07
CA LEU A 90 14.63 15.15 40.94
C LEU A 90 16.01 15.81 41.03
N SER A 91 16.78 15.72 39.96
CA SER A 91 18.02 16.47 39.77
C SER A 91 17.75 17.99 39.74
N ALA A 92 18.79 18.81 39.88
CA ALA A 92 18.65 20.25 39.74
C ALA A 92 18.13 20.65 38.35
N GLU A 93 18.60 19.96 37.31
CA GLU A 93 18.20 20.16 35.91
C GLU A 93 16.74 19.77 35.66
N GLU A 94 16.32 18.59 36.12
CA GLU A 94 14.92 18.14 36.00
C GLU A 94 13.96 19.07 36.74
N ARG A 95 14.36 19.54 37.94
CA ARG A 95 13.57 20.50 38.71
C ARG A 95 13.46 21.84 37.97
N ALA A 96 14.55 22.32 37.36
CA ALA A 96 14.52 23.55 36.57
C ALA A 96 13.65 23.40 35.31
N ALA A 97 13.74 22.27 34.61
CA ALA A 97 12.92 21.97 33.43
C ALA A 97 11.43 21.92 33.77
N LEU A 98 11.04 21.27 34.87
CA LEU A 98 9.65 21.21 35.34
C LEU A 98 9.12 22.59 35.75
N ARG A 99 9.94 23.43 36.38
CA ARG A 99 9.57 24.82 36.72
C ARG A 99 9.32 25.64 35.44
N SER A 100 10.25 25.59 34.49
CA SER A 100 10.13 26.25 33.18
C SER A 100 8.88 25.78 32.42
N PHE A 101 8.60 24.47 32.43
CA PHE A 101 7.37 23.92 31.84
C PHE A 101 6.11 24.52 32.47
N LEU A 102 6.01 24.58 33.81
CA LEU A 102 4.83 25.14 34.49
C LEU A 102 4.62 26.63 34.19
N GLU A 103 5.69 27.40 34.14
CA GLU A 103 5.65 28.82 33.78
C GLU A 103 5.22 29.02 32.32
N SER A 104 5.80 28.25 31.40
CA SER A 104 5.44 28.26 29.98
C SER A 104 3.99 27.86 29.75
N TYR A 105 3.52 26.79 30.39
CA TYR A 105 2.15 26.29 30.29
C TYR A 105 1.11 27.31 30.81
N ARG A 106 1.43 28.06 31.87
CA ARG A 106 0.57 29.14 32.36
C ARG A 106 0.44 30.28 31.36
N ALA A 107 1.51 30.61 30.66
CA ALA A 107 1.52 31.66 29.63
C ALA A 107 0.87 31.18 28.31
N HIS A 108 1.00 29.90 27.99
CA HIS A 108 0.55 29.28 26.75
C HIS A 108 -0.17 27.95 27.05
N PRO A 109 -1.40 27.98 27.57
CA PRO A 109 -2.16 26.75 27.78
C PRO A 109 -2.43 26.06 26.43
N ASP A 110 -2.67 24.75 26.46
CA ASP A 110 -2.94 23.95 25.26
C ASP A 110 -4.04 24.59 24.41
N LEU A 111 -3.69 25.00 23.18
CA LEU A 111 -4.60 25.64 22.24
C LEU A 111 -5.53 24.65 21.52
N ALA A 112 -5.17 23.36 21.52
CA ALA A 112 -5.92 22.30 20.86
C ALA A 112 -6.07 21.08 21.80
N PRO A 113 -7.28 20.49 21.93
CA PRO A 113 -7.55 19.36 22.83
C PRO A 113 -7.02 18.01 22.31
N ALA A 114 -6.05 18.01 21.39
CA ALA A 114 -5.46 16.79 20.86
C ALA A 114 -4.63 16.11 21.96
N PRO A 115 -4.95 14.87 22.38
CA PRO A 115 -4.31 14.23 23.52
C PRO A 115 -2.94 13.62 23.13
N VAL A 116 -2.10 14.34 22.39
CA VAL A 116 -0.87 13.81 21.76
C VAL A 116 0.05 13.16 22.78
N PHE A 117 0.27 13.80 23.93
CA PHE A 117 1.08 13.23 24.99
C PHE A 117 0.46 11.97 25.61
N ALA A 118 -0.83 12.02 25.97
CA ALA A 118 -1.54 10.89 26.56
C ALA A 118 -1.61 9.70 25.60
N PHE A 119 -1.81 9.98 24.31
CA PHE A 119 -1.81 9.00 23.23
C PHE A 119 -0.44 8.32 23.09
N ARG A 120 0.65 9.10 22.97
CA ARG A 120 2.01 8.54 22.87
C ARG A 120 2.39 7.71 24.09
N ARG A 121 2.12 8.24 25.29
CA ARG A 121 2.34 7.50 26.55
C ARG A 121 1.58 6.18 26.57
N GLU A 122 0.35 6.16 26.07
CA GLU A 122 -0.45 4.94 26.05
C GLU A 122 0.07 3.91 25.02
N LEU A 123 0.55 4.36 23.85
CA LEU A 123 1.23 3.49 22.88
C LEU A 123 2.50 2.86 23.47
N GLU A 124 3.30 3.64 24.20
CA GLU A 124 4.47 3.14 24.92
C GLU A 124 4.07 2.13 26.01
N ARG A 125 3.07 2.48 26.83
CA ARG A 125 2.59 1.64 27.93
C ARG A 125 2.03 0.31 27.45
N LEU A 126 1.34 0.30 26.31
CA LEU A 126 0.83 -0.91 25.67
C LEU A 126 1.88 -1.64 24.83
N GLY A 127 3.08 -1.07 24.66
CA GLY A 127 4.18 -1.70 23.94
C GLY A 127 4.04 -1.65 22.41
N CYS A 128 3.20 -0.77 21.87
CA CYS A 128 2.96 -0.66 20.42
C CYS A 128 4.26 -0.32 19.68
N VAL A 129 5.08 0.58 20.24
CA VAL A 129 6.36 1.05 19.66
C VAL A 129 7.45 -0.02 19.66
N ALA A 130 7.24 -1.17 20.30
CA ALA A 130 8.17 -2.30 20.21
C ALA A 130 8.22 -2.91 18.81
N CYS A 131 7.10 -2.87 18.08
CA CYS A 131 7.01 -3.43 16.72
C CYS A 131 6.71 -2.36 15.68
N HIS A 132 5.91 -1.35 16.03
CA HIS A 132 5.42 -0.36 15.10
C HIS A 132 6.29 0.90 15.07
N ARG A 133 6.55 1.40 13.86
CA ARG A 133 7.04 2.77 13.65
C ARG A 133 5.95 3.76 14.00
N LEU A 134 6.31 4.89 14.60
CA LEU A 134 5.43 6.03 14.81
C LEU A 134 6.19 7.31 14.46
N ASP A 135 5.67 8.09 13.53
CA ASP A 135 6.34 9.26 12.97
C ASP A 135 7.76 8.88 12.49
N GLU A 136 8.78 9.62 12.89
CA GLU A 136 10.18 9.34 12.55
C GLU A 136 10.85 8.33 13.51
N GLN A 137 10.14 7.86 14.54
CA GLN A 137 10.70 6.92 15.52
C GLN A 137 10.60 5.48 15.01
N ALA A 138 11.77 4.86 14.80
CA ALA A 138 11.87 3.45 14.50
C ALA A 138 11.36 2.58 15.67
N PRO A 139 10.90 1.34 15.39
CA PRO A 139 10.53 0.40 16.44
C PRO A 139 11.68 0.20 17.44
N THR A 140 11.35 0.06 18.73
CA THR A 140 12.35 -0.20 19.78
C THR A 140 12.75 -1.66 19.86
N GLY A 141 11.95 -2.56 19.27
CA GLY A 141 12.26 -3.98 19.11
C GLY A 141 12.66 -4.32 17.67
N SER A 142 12.98 -5.59 17.45
CA SER A 142 13.43 -6.10 16.14
C SER A 142 12.52 -7.24 15.69
N PRO A 143 11.27 -6.97 15.27
CA PRO A 143 10.38 -8.02 14.78
C PRO A 143 10.94 -8.63 13.48
N ALA A 144 10.74 -9.93 13.30
CA ALA A 144 11.23 -10.66 12.12
C ALA A 144 10.50 -10.24 10.83
N GLU A 145 9.27 -9.76 10.95
CA GLU A 145 8.49 -9.17 9.87
C GLU A 145 8.14 -7.72 10.24
N ALA A 146 8.09 -6.84 9.23
CA ALA A 146 7.80 -5.43 9.47
C ALA A 146 6.33 -5.22 9.88
N ALA A 147 6.12 -4.60 11.04
CA ALA A 147 4.78 -4.15 11.42
C ALA A 147 4.36 -2.91 10.62
N PRO A 148 3.05 -2.69 10.39
CA PRO A 148 2.58 -1.49 9.71
C PRO A 148 2.95 -0.21 10.46
N ASP A 149 3.24 0.85 9.72
CA ASP A 149 3.46 2.19 10.27
C ASP A 149 2.17 2.74 10.91
N LEU A 150 2.29 3.31 12.12
CA LEU A 150 1.20 3.91 12.88
C LEU A 150 1.00 5.41 12.61
N THR A 151 1.92 6.03 11.87
CA THR A 151 1.84 7.45 11.46
C THR A 151 0.54 7.70 10.69
N GLU A 152 -0.23 8.71 11.10
CA GLU A 152 -1.48 9.14 10.44
C GLU A 152 -2.56 8.04 10.30
N VAL A 153 -2.48 6.96 11.10
CA VAL A 153 -3.47 5.87 11.04
C VAL A 153 -4.89 6.36 11.34
N GLY A 154 -5.05 7.36 12.22
CA GLY A 154 -6.35 7.95 12.54
C GLY A 154 -7.01 8.68 11.37
N ALA A 155 -6.22 9.33 10.49
CA ALA A 155 -6.72 9.96 9.27
C ALA A 155 -7.02 8.92 8.17
N LYS A 156 -6.35 7.77 8.21
CA LYS A 156 -6.50 6.68 7.24
C LYS A 156 -7.69 5.76 7.51
N LEU A 157 -7.80 5.30 8.75
CA LEU A 157 -8.73 4.24 9.16
C LEU A 157 -9.93 4.83 9.89
N ARG A 158 -11.07 4.15 9.75
CA ARG A 158 -12.24 4.43 10.59
C ARG A 158 -11.93 4.04 12.04
N THR A 159 -12.42 4.81 13.00
CA THR A 159 -12.17 4.55 14.43
C THR A 159 -12.64 3.15 14.83
N ARG A 160 -13.81 2.71 14.35
CA ARG A 160 -14.31 1.35 14.59
C ARG A 160 -13.37 0.26 14.09
N TRP A 161 -12.72 0.47 12.94
CA TRP A 161 -11.79 -0.49 12.36
C TRP A 161 -10.53 -0.62 13.22
N ILE A 162 -10.02 0.51 13.73
CA ILE A 162 -8.86 0.49 14.64
C ILE A 162 -9.21 -0.32 15.89
N ALA A 163 -10.39 -0.12 16.48
CA ALA A 163 -10.85 -0.89 17.63
C ALA A 163 -10.93 -2.40 17.31
N GLU A 164 -11.45 -2.80 16.16
CA GLU A 164 -11.51 -4.21 15.74
C GLU A 164 -10.13 -4.83 15.48
N VAL A 165 -9.14 -4.04 15.03
CA VAL A 165 -7.76 -4.53 14.95
C VAL A 165 -7.19 -4.77 16.35
N LEU A 166 -7.40 -3.83 17.28
CA LEU A 166 -6.86 -3.89 18.64
C LEU A 166 -7.51 -4.98 19.52
N SER A 167 -8.83 -5.15 19.44
CA SER A 167 -9.60 -6.06 20.31
C SER A 167 -10.55 -7.01 19.56
N GLY A 168 -10.58 -7.01 18.23
CA GLY A 168 -11.44 -7.89 17.41
C GLY A 168 -10.68 -8.94 16.60
N ARG A 169 -9.34 -8.96 16.67
CA ARG A 169 -8.45 -9.84 15.86
C ARG A 169 -8.58 -9.63 14.35
N LYS A 170 -9.13 -8.49 13.91
CA LYS A 170 -9.32 -8.20 12.49
C LYS A 170 -7.93 -8.04 11.83
N ARG A 171 -7.69 -8.73 10.71
CA ARG A 171 -6.46 -8.62 9.91
C ARG A 171 -6.76 -8.55 8.42
N VAL A 172 -5.92 -7.83 7.67
CA VAL A 172 -6.01 -7.69 6.19
C VAL A 172 -4.80 -8.21 5.43
N GLN A 173 -3.68 -8.39 6.12
CA GLN A 173 -2.48 -9.05 5.59
C GLN A 173 -2.45 -10.45 6.16
N THR A 174 -3.26 -11.36 5.61
CA THR A 174 -3.48 -12.71 6.16
C THR A 174 -2.28 -13.64 6.01
N TYR A 175 -1.26 -13.20 5.28
CA TYR A 175 -0.08 -13.97 4.89
C TYR A 175 1.15 -13.75 5.79
N LEU A 176 1.11 -12.84 6.77
CA LEU A 176 2.18 -12.62 7.74
C LEU A 176 2.08 -13.57 8.96
N ASP A 177 3.20 -13.95 9.56
CA ASP A 177 3.20 -14.74 10.81
C ASP A 177 3.21 -13.85 12.07
N LEU A 178 3.55 -12.57 11.92
CA LEU A 178 3.60 -11.60 13.01
C LEU A 178 2.24 -11.43 13.67
N ARG A 179 2.20 -11.70 14.98
CA ARG A 179 1.00 -11.60 15.82
C ARG A 179 0.97 -10.25 16.53
N MET A 180 -0.15 -9.54 16.39
CA MET A 180 -0.43 -8.34 17.19
C MET A 180 -1.04 -8.74 18.53
N PRO A 181 -0.58 -8.17 19.67
CA PRO A 181 -1.23 -8.36 20.96
C PRO A 181 -2.69 -7.92 20.92
N HIS A 182 -3.54 -8.64 21.66
CA HIS A 182 -4.98 -8.41 21.68
C HIS A 182 -5.39 -7.76 23.00
N TYR A 183 -5.93 -6.55 22.92
CA TYR A 183 -6.25 -5.71 24.06
C TYR A 183 -7.72 -5.86 24.48
N ASP A 184 -8.03 -5.44 25.71
CA ASP A 184 -9.42 -5.35 26.16
C ASP A 184 -10.18 -4.28 25.36
N ALA A 185 -11.48 -4.48 25.18
CA ALA A 185 -12.32 -3.62 24.33
C ALA A 185 -12.37 -2.17 24.82
N ARG A 186 -12.27 -1.93 26.14
CA ARG A 186 -12.29 -0.58 26.72
C ARG A 186 -11.01 0.19 26.38
N ALA A 187 -9.85 -0.42 26.59
CA ALA A 187 -8.56 0.15 26.21
C ALA A 187 -8.47 0.36 24.69
N ALA A 188 -8.95 -0.60 23.90
CA ALA A 188 -8.99 -0.51 22.45
C ALA A 188 -9.84 0.66 21.94
N GLY A 189 -11.02 0.89 22.52
CA GLY A 189 -11.89 2.00 22.15
C GLY A 189 -11.23 3.37 22.40
N ALA A 190 -10.72 3.59 23.61
CA ALA A 190 -10.04 4.85 23.96
C ALA A 190 -8.80 5.08 23.08
N MET A 191 -8.03 4.04 22.79
CA MET A 191 -6.87 4.11 21.91
C MET A 191 -7.27 4.44 20.46
N ALA A 192 -8.33 3.81 19.94
CA ALA A 192 -8.84 4.08 18.60
C ALA A 192 -9.29 5.53 18.40
N GLU A 193 -9.93 6.13 19.41
CA GLU A 193 -10.22 7.57 19.41
C GLU A 193 -8.95 8.42 19.49
N GLY A 194 -7.99 7.99 20.31
CA GLY A 194 -6.68 8.63 20.42
C GLY A 194 -5.96 8.75 19.08
N PHE A 195 -5.96 7.69 18.26
CA PHE A 195 -5.41 7.72 16.90
C PHE A 195 -6.07 8.79 16.02
N ALA A 196 -7.40 8.88 16.03
CA ALA A 196 -8.13 9.87 15.24
C ALA A 196 -7.77 11.30 15.67
N ARG A 197 -7.85 11.58 16.98
CA ARG A 197 -7.55 12.91 17.53
C ARG A 197 -6.08 13.30 17.32
N ALA A 198 -5.15 12.35 17.43
CA ALA A 198 -3.73 12.58 17.18
C ALA A 198 -3.45 12.95 15.71
N ALA A 199 -4.23 12.40 14.78
CA ALA A 199 -4.18 12.74 13.35
C ALA A 199 -5.00 14.01 13.00
N GLY A 200 -5.50 14.75 14.00
CA GLY A 200 -6.26 15.98 13.80
C GLY A 200 -7.66 15.77 13.19
N VAL A 201 -8.24 14.57 13.32
CA VAL A 201 -9.57 14.25 12.82
C VAL A 201 -10.50 13.78 13.95
N GLU A 202 -11.80 14.02 13.78
CA GLU A 202 -12.77 13.51 14.74
C GLU A 202 -12.83 11.97 14.72
N PRO A 203 -13.01 11.32 15.88
CA PRO A 203 -13.31 9.90 15.94
C PRO A 203 -14.56 9.55 15.14
N GLY A 204 -14.53 8.43 14.43
CA GLY A 204 -15.63 7.91 13.61
C GLY A 204 -15.19 7.50 12.22
N ASP A 205 -16.10 7.66 11.27
CA ASP A 205 -15.95 7.15 9.90
C ASP A 205 -15.40 8.20 8.92
N GLY A 206 -15.25 9.44 9.38
CA GLY A 206 -14.92 10.58 8.52
C GLY A 206 -16.12 11.05 7.69
N PRO A 207 -15.89 11.90 6.67
CA PRO A 207 -16.92 12.35 5.76
C PRO A 207 -17.62 11.18 5.08
N ALA A 208 -18.95 11.22 5.02
CA ALA A 208 -19.72 10.22 4.32
C ALA A 208 -19.40 10.25 2.82
N ALA A 209 -19.24 9.07 2.22
CA ALA A 209 -19.16 8.95 0.77
C ALA A 209 -20.49 9.35 0.12
N PRO A 210 -20.47 9.90 -1.11
CA PRO A 210 -21.69 10.14 -1.86
C PRO A 210 -22.51 8.86 -2.05
N ARG A 211 -23.84 8.98 -2.04
CA ARG A 211 -24.74 7.86 -2.32
C ARG A 211 -24.58 7.44 -3.78
N ALA A 212 -24.52 6.13 -4.01
CA ALA A 212 -24.45 5.52 -5.33
C ALA A 212 -25.72 4.70 -5.61
N GLY A 213 -26.15 4.66 -6.88
CA GLY A 213 -27.20 3.77 -7.37
C GLY A 213 -26.64 2.42 -7.87
N ASP A 214 -27.52 1.50 -8.25
CA ASP A 214 -27.12 0.16 -8.72
C ASP A 214 -26.28 0.19 -9.99
N ALA A 215 -26.61 1.08 -10.93
CA ALA A 215 -25.83 1.23 -12.16
C ALA A 215 -24.38 1.67 -11.90
N GLU A 216 -24.16 2.55 -10.91
CA GLU A 216 -22.83 2.99 -10.53
C GLU A 216 -22.06 1.87 -9.82
N ARG A 217 -22.72 1.13 -8.93
CA ARG A 217 -22.14 -0.07 -8.28
C ARG A 217 -21.71 -1.12 -9.31
N ALA A 218 -22.57 -1.43 -10.28
CA ALA A 218 -22.25 -2.39 -11.35
C ALA A 218 -21.06 -1.91 -12.18
N ARG A 219 -21.03 -0.62 -12.56
CA ARG A 219 -19.91 -0.04 -13.29
C ARG A 219 -18.61 -0.10 -12.49
N GLY A 220 -18.65 0.13 -11.18
CA GLY A 220 -17.47 0.00 -10.33
C GLY A 220 -16.94 -1.44 -10.26
N ALA A 221 -17.81 -2.45 -10.25
CA ALA A 221 -17.39 -3.85 -10.29
C ALA A 221 -16.67 -4.18 -11.61
N ASP A 222 -17.17 -3.68 -12.74
CA ASP A 222 -16.48 -3.80 -14.04
C ASP A 222 -15.09 -3.16 -14.02
N LEU A 223 -14.95 -2.00 -13.37
CA LEU A 223 -13.68 -1.28 -13.22
C LEU A 223 -12.68 -2.02 -12.30
N ILE A 224 -13.15 -2.72 -11.28
CA ILE A 224 -12.31 -3.55 -10.39
C ILE A 224 -11.80 -4.80 -11.14
N GLY A 225 -12.62 -5.35 -12.04
CA GLY A 225 -12.33 -6.54 -12.82
C GLY A 225 -11.20 -6.40 -13.85
N GLY A 226 -10.91 -7.51 -14.53
CA GLY A 226 -9.84 -7.59 -15.55
C GLY A 226 -10.31 -7.25 -16.97
N ASN A 227 -11.61 -7.11 -17.21
CA ASN A 227 -12.14 -6.87 -18.55
C ASN A 227 -11.88 -5.42 -19.02
N VAL A 228 -10.79 -5.28 -19.74
CA VAL A 228 -10.32 -4.04 -20.39
C VAL A 228 -11.35 -3.38 -21.32
N ARG A 229 -12.29 -4.12 -21.95
CA ARG A 229 -13.36 -3.52 -22.77
C ARG A 229 -14.41 -2.79 -21.93
N LYS A 230 -14.57 -3.18 -20.67
CA LYS A 230 -15.44 -2.51 -19.70
C LYS A 230 -14.69 -1.46 -18.87
N GLY A 231 -13.40 -1.25 -19.16
CA GLY A 231 -12.52 -0.33 -18.44
C GLY A 231 -11.89 -0.93 -17.18
N GLY A 232 -11.85 -2.26 -17.08
CA GLY A 232 -11.24 -2.99 -15.96
C GLY A 232 -9.79 -2.58 -15.70
N MET A 233 -9.46 -2.39 -14.43
CA MET A 233 -8.14 -2.01 -13.91
C MET A 233 -7.39 -3.19 -13.28
N ALA A 234 -7.95 -4.40 -13.35
CA ALA A 234 -7.32 -5.63 -12.86
C ALA A 234 -6.85 -5.54 -11.39
N CYS A 235 -7.66 -4.94 -10.51
CA CYS A 235 -7.32 -4.77 -9.09
C CYS A 235 -7.04 -6.11 -8.41
N LEU A 236 -7.76 -7.16 -8.83
CA LEU A 236 -7.65 -8.52 -8.32
C LEU A 236 -6.41 -9.27 -8.84
N GLY A 237 -5.61 -8.63 -9.69
CA GLY A 237 -4.26 -9.11 -10.02
C GLY A 237 -3.37 -9.16 -8.78
N CYS A 238 -3.47 -8.20 -7.87
CA CYS A 238 -2.67 -8.16 -6.64
C CYS A 238 -3.51 -8.23 -5.35
N HIS A 239 -4.79 -7.83 -5.39
CA HIS A 239 -5.62 -7.80 -4.20
C HIS A 239 -6.51 -9.03 -4.08
N ASP A 240 -6.56 -9.62 -2.89
CA ASP A 240 -7.55 -10.64 -2.55
C ASP A 240 -8.98 -10.04 -2.49
N TRP A 241 -9.97 -10.90 -2.76
CA TRP A 241 -11.40 -10.60 -2.61
C TRP A 241 -12.15 -11.71 -1.86
N GLY A 242 -12.39 -11.52 -0.56
CA GLY A 242 -12.94 -12.55 0.29
C GLY A 242 -12.05 -13.79 0.27
N ASP A 243 -12.63 -14.91 -0.16
CA ASP A 243 -11.95 -16.20 -0.27
C ASP A 243 -11.24 -16.37 -1.64
N SER A 244 -11.45 -15.45 -2.58
CA SER A 244 -10.74 -15.44 -3.86
C SER A 244 -9.36 -14.82 -3.70
N LYS A 245 -8.33 -15.61 -4.04
CA LYS A 245 -6.94 -15.19 -3.98
C LYS A 245 -6.51 -14.40 -5.22
N SER A 246 -5.71 -13.39 -4.97
CA SER A 246 -4.99 -12.64 -6.00
C SER A 246 -4.12 -13.56 -6.85
N GLN A 247 -3.91 -13.17 -8.11
CA GLN A 247 -3.10 -13.92 -9.08
C GLN A 247 -1.62 -13.48 -9.04
N GLY A 248 -1.22 -12.73 -8.02
CA GLY A 248 -0.07 -11.81 -8.02
C GLY A 248 0.49 -11.49 -6.62
N GLU A 249 1.21 -10.36 -6.49
CA GLU A 249 1.78 -9.87 -5.23
C GLU A 249 0.70 -9.79 -4.16
N HIS A 250 0.99 -10.26 -2.95
CA HIS A 250 0.04 -10.28 -1.84
C HIS A 250 -0.27 -8.86 -1.34
N ALA A 251 -1.20 -8.17 -2.02
CA ALA A 251 -1.71 -6.88 -1.55
C ALA A 251 -2.83 -7.07 -0.51
N PRO A 252 -3.13 -6.05 0.31
CA PRO A 252 -4.18 -6.17 1.33
C PRO A 252 -5.55 -6.50 0.73
N GLN A 253 -6.29 -7.37 1.42
CA GLN A 253 -7.68 -7.73 1.13
C GLN A 253 -8.57 -6.50 0.85
N LEU A 254 -9.39 -6.54 -0.21
CA LEU A 254 -10.27 -5.43 -0.62
C LEU A 254 -11.73 -5.56 -0.15
N VAL A 255 -12.19 -6.74 0.26
CA VAL A 255 -13.61 -6.96 0.61
C VAL A 255 -14.09 -6.05 1.75
N ASP A 256 -13.20 -5.72 2.70
CA ASP A 256 -13.49 -4.84 3.83
C ASP A 256 -13.02 -3.38 3.57
N ALA A 257 -12.66 -3.00 2.34
CA ALA A 257 -12.00 -1.72 2.08
C ALA A 257 -12.80 -0.50 2.56
N THR A 258 -14.13 -0.52 2.36
CA THR A 258 -15.00 0.58 2.81
C THR A 258 -15.32 0.52 4.28
N GLU A 259 -15.22 -0.64 4.93
CA GLU A 259 -15.32 -0.74 6.40
C GLU A 259 -14.06 -0.21 7.08
N ARG A 260 -12.92 -0.35 6.41
CA ARG A 260 -11.59 -0.01 6.88
C ARG A 260 -11.24 1.46 6.73
N PHE A 261 -11.38 1.99 5.51
CA PHE A 261 -10.86 3.31 5.17
C PHE A 261 -11.88 4.43 5.41
N ARG A 262 -11.38 5.62 5.73
CA ARG A 262 -12.16 6.86 5.59
C ARG A 262 -12.26 7.22 4.11
N TYR A 263 -13.41 7.73 3.67
CA TYR A 263 -13.67 7.99 2.25
C TYR A 263 -12.72 9.03 1.66
N ASP A 264 -12.51 10.15 2.36
CA ASP A 264 -11.61 11.23 1.95
C ASP A 264 -10.15 10.76 1.86
N TRP A 265 -9.72 9.86 2.74
CA TRP A 265 -8.41 9.24 2.65
C TRP A 265 -8.31 8.33 1.43
N PHE A 266 -9.32 7.50 1.17
CA PHE A 266 -9.36 6.64 -0.02
C PHE A 266 -9.27 7.44 -1.32
N VAL A 267 -9.94 8.60 -1.40
CA VAL A 267 -9.85 9.49 -2.57
C VAL A 267 -8.41 9.97 -2.77
N ARG A 268 -7.75 10.44 -1.71
CA ARG A 268 -6.35 10.89 -1.76
C ARG A 268 -5.40 9.75 -2.15
N TRP A 269 -5.61 8.55 -1.60
CA TRP A 269 -4.84 7.35 -1.91
C TRP A 269 -4.98 6.96 -3.38
N MET A 270 -6.21 6.82 -3.89
CA MET A 270 -6.43 6.45 -5.29
C MET A 270 -5.88 7.51 -6.24
N ARG A 271 -5.91 8.79 -5.86
CA ARG A 271 -5.40 9.88 -6.69
C ARG A 271 -3.91 9.70 -7.01
N ASP A 272 -3.10 9.43 -5.99
CA ASP A 272 -1.66 9.22 -6.15
C ASP A 272 -1.06 8.39 -4.99
N PRO A 273 -1.08 7.06 -5.08
CA PRO A 273 -0.62 6.17 -4.01
C PRO A 273 0.83 6.43 -3.58
N ALA A 274 1.72 6.71 -4.54
CA ALA A 274 3.14 6.89 -4.28
C ALA A 274 3.48 8.19 -3.53
N ARG A 275 2.55 9.16 -3.47
CA ARG A 275 2.69 10.34 -2.60
C ARG A 275 2.43 10.04 -1.13
N ILE A 276 1.67 8.98 -0.84
CA ILE A 276 1.32 8.58 0.52
C ILE A 276 2.25 7.47 0.99
N LEU A 277 2.51 6.47 0.13
CA LEU A 277 3.43 5.37 0.40
C LEU A 277 4.48 5.31 -0.70
N SER A 278 5.66 5.88 -0.44
CA SER A 278 6.79 5.82 -1.36
C SER A 278 7.18 4.37 -1.65
N GLY A 279 7.42 4.05 -2.92
CA GLY A 279 7.79 2.68 -3.35
C GLY A 279 6.64 1.68 -3.42
N THR A 280 5.37 2.11 -3.28
CA THR A 280 4.23 1.21 -3.45
C THR A 280 4.13 0.67 -4.89
N SER A 281 3.82 -0.62 -5.03
CA SER A 281 3.51 -1.27 -6.32
C SER A 281 2.17 -0.83 -6.92
N MET A 282 1.32 -0.15 -6.12
CA MET A 282 -0.01 0.22 -6.57
C MET A 282 0.06 1.28 -7.69
N PRO A 283 -0.54 1.02 -8.88
CA PRO A 283 -0.44 1.95 -10.00
C PRO A 283 -1.10 3.30 -9.74
N ALA A 284 -0.46 4.38 -10.20
CA ALA A 284 -0.99 5.74 -10.14
C ALA A 284 -2.00 6.03 -11.28
N TYR A 285 -3.13 5.31 -11.30
CA TYR A 285 -4.17 5.40 -12.35
C TYR A 285 -4.69 6.81 -12.62
N PHE A 286 -4.73 7.64 -11.59
CA PHE A 286 -5.43 8.92 -11.61
C PHE A 286 -4.50 10.14 -11.53
N ARG A 287 -3.19 9.98 -11.33
CA ARG A 287 -2.24 11.09 -11.10
C ARG A 287 -2.31 12.18 -12.17
N ASN A 288 -2.44 11.79 -13.43
CA ASN A 288 -2.41 12.71 -14.58
C ASN A 288 -3.81 13.06 -15.14
N LYS A 289 -4.89 12.65 -14.48
CA LYS A 289 -6.26 12.98 -14.93
C LYS A 289 -6.72 14.32 -14.32
N PRO A 290 -7.61 15.07 -14.98
CA PRO A 290 -8.34 16.16 -14.33
C PRO A 290 -9.00 15.70 -13.02
N ALA A 291 -9.10 16.60 -12.04
CA ALA A 291 -9.54 16.26 -10.68
C ALA A 291 -10.97 15.70 -10.66
N ASP A 292 -11.90 16.41 -11.31
CA ASP A 292 -13.29 16.03 -11.51
C ASP A 292 -13.46 14.65 -12.16
N GLN A 293 -12.70 14.37 -13.20
CA GLN A 293 -12.75 13.08 -13.90
C GLN A 293 -12.22 11.93 -13.04
N ALA A 294 -11.15 12.18 -12.27
CA ALA A 294 -10.61 11.17 -11.37
C ALA A 294 -11.57 10.89 -10.21
N GLU A 295 -12.07 11.93 -9.56
CA GLU A 295 -13.00 11.80 -8.43
C GLU A 295 -14.27 11.03 -8.82
N GLY A 296 -14.82 11.29 -10.01
CA GLY A 296 -15.96 10.53 -10.54
C GLY A 296 -15.68 9.02 -10.60
N VAL A 297 -14.54 8.61 -11.17
CA VAL A 297 -14.18 7.18 -11.27
C VAL A 297 -13.84 6.58 -9.90
N ILE A 298 -13.14 7.33 -9.04
CA ILE A 298 -12.80 6.91 -7.67
C ILE A 298 -14.07 6.68 -6.84
N ARG A 299 -15.07 7.55 -6.97
CA ARG A 299 -16.38 7.39 -6.34
C ARG A 299 -17.09 6.13 -6.83
N THR A 300 -17.05 5.87 -8.13
CA THR A 300 -17.61 4.65 -8.73
C THR A 300 -16.91 3.38 -8.22
N LEU A 301 -15.58 3.40 -8.07
CA LEU A 301 -14.83 2.31 -7.42
C LEU A 301 -15.26 2.10 -5.97
N TRP A 302 -15.34 3.19 -5.19
CA TRP A 302 -15.81 3.13 -3.80
C TRP A 302 -17.21 2.54 -3.69
N ALA A 303 -18.13 2.94 -4.58
CA ALA A 303 -19.49 2.41 -4.61
C ALA A 303 -19.52 0.89 -4.78
N ALA A 304 -18.66 0.33 -5.63
CA ALA A 304 -18.55 -1.11 -5.78
C ALA A 304 -17.92 -1.80 -4.58
N LEU A 305 -16.83 -1.24 -4.03
CA LEU A 305 -16.21 -1.73 -2.80
C LEU A 305 -17.17 -1.70 -1.60
N ALA A 306 -18.14 -0.78 -1.58
CA ALA A 306 -19.17 -0.69 -0.56
C ALA A 306 -20.16 -1.87 -0.59
N MET A 307 -20.22 -2.64 -1.68
CA MET A 307 -21.00 -3.87 -1.71
C MET A 307 -20.37 -5.00 -0.87
N GLY A 308 -19.08 -4.90 -0.53
CA GLY A 308 -18.36 -5.92 0.25
C GLY A 308 -18.57 -7.33 -0.33
N ARG A 309 -18.85 -8.32 0.51
CA ARG A 309 -19.09 -9.71 0.06
C ARG A 309 -20.26 -9.85 -0.93
N ALA A 310 -21.17 -8.89 -1.02
CA ALA A 310 -22.29 -8.92 -1.97
C ALA A 310 -21.90 -8.44 -3.38
N MET A 311 -20.68 -7.93 -3.60
CA MET A 311 -20.23 -7.57 -4.93
C MET A 311 -20.19 -8.84 -5.81
N PRO A 312 -20.82 -8.83 -7.00
CA PRO A 312 -20.64 -9.89 -7.96
C PRO A 312 -19.16 -10.07 -8.29
N LEU A 313 -18.68 -11.32 -8.39
CA LEU A 313 -17.29 -11.57 -8.73
C LEU A 313 -16.98 -10.94 -10.10
N PRO A 314 -16.01 -10.02 -10.18
CA PRO A 314 -15.69 -9.36 -11.43
C PRO A 314 -15.18 -10.36 -12.47
N GLU A 315 -15.50 -10.07 -13.73
CA GLU A 315 -15.02 -10.84 -14.87
C GLU A 315 -13.48 -10.89 -14.88
N GLY A 316 -12.90 -12.10 -14.95
CA GLY A 316 -11.46 -12.35 -14.83
C GLY A 316 -10.99 -12.94 -13.50
N LEU A 317 -11.89 -13.14 -12.54
CA LEU A 317 -11.61 -13.83 -11.27
C LEU A 317 -12.02 -15.31 -11.34
N LYS A 318 -11.10 -16.24 -11.06
CA LYS A 318 -11.47 -17.66 -10.85
C LYS A 318 -12.19 -17.80 -9.50
N ALA A 319 -13.30 -18.54 -9.48
CA ALA A 319 -14.07 -18.82 -8.26
C ALA A 319 -13.24 -19.62 -7.24
N PRO A 320 -13.54 -19.52 -5.93
CA PRO A 320 -12.88 -20.33 -4.90
C PRO A 320 -13.11 -21.82 -5.20
N GLY A 321 -12.03 -22.61 -5.26
CA GLY A 321 -12.08 -24.05 -5.57
C GLY A 321 -11.44 -24.44 -6.91
N GLY A 322 -11.02 -23.47 -7.74
CA GLY A 322 -9.98 -23.72 -8.74
C GLY A 322 -8.65 -23.84 -8.01
N GLY A 323 -8.14 -25.06 -7.87
CA GLY A 323 -7.02 -25.40 -6.99
C GLY A 323 -5.89 -24.38 -6.99
N THR A 324 -5.39 -24.09 -5.79
CA THR A 324 -4.09 -23.41 -5.58
C THR A 324 -2.90 -24.28 -6.01
N ASP A 325 -3.16 -25.42 -6.65
CA ASP A 325 -2.20 -26.28 -7.30
C ASP A 325 -2.56 -26.39 -8.79
N SER A 326 -2.21 -25.40 -9.61
CA SER A 326 -1.93 -25.69 -11.01
C SER A 326 -1.09 -24.61 -11.65
N GLU A 327 -0.11 -25.06 -12.41
CA GLU A 327 0.65 -24.31 -13.41
C GLU A 327 -0.23 -23.80 -14.56
N GLU A 328 -1.45 -23.30 -14.29
CA GLU A 328 -2.30 -22.71 -15.31
C GLU A 328 -1.87 -21.28 -15.61
N ARG A 329 -0.76 -21.19 -16.36
CA ARG A 329 -0.23 -19.96 -16.94
C ARG A 329 -1.33 -19.26 -17.75
N PRO A 330 -1.51 -17.93 -17.62
CA PRO A 330 -2.49 -17.20 -18.42
C PRO A 330 -2.26 -17.42 -19.93
N VAL A 331 -3.25 -18.00 -20.60
CA VAL A 331 -3.23 -18.22 -22.06
C VAL A 331 -4.18 -17.24 -22.74
N ALA A 332 -3.66 -16.39 -23.60
CA ALA A 332 -4.46 -15.49 -24.43
C ALA A 332 -5.08 -16.27 -25.60
N GLU A 333 -6.19 -16.97 -25.36
CA GLU A 333 -6.83 -17.82 -26.38
C GLU A 333 -7.61 -17.02 -27.42
N ARG A 334 -8.49 -16.12 -26.96
CA ARG A 334 -9.43 -15.38 -27.84
C ARG A 334 -9.15 -13.88 -27.87
N GLU A 335 -8.58 -13.34 -26.78
CA GLU A 335 -8.37 -11.91 -26.57
C GLU A 335 -7.01 -11.65 -25.95
N PRO A 336 -6.42 -10.47 -26.17
CA PRO A 336 -5.16 -10.17 -25.53
C PRO A 336 -5.33 -9.97 -24.03
N ILE A 337 -4.39 -10.53 -23.29
CA ILE A 337 -4.26 -10.36 -21.84
C ILE A 337 -3.24 -9.24 -21.63
N VAL A 338 -3.58 -8.25 -20.82
CA VAL A 338 -2.68 -7.14 -20.47
C VAL A 338 -2.38 -7.21 -18.99
N VAL A 339 -1.10 -7.33 -18.63
CA VAL A 339 -0.62 -7.34 -17.24
C VAL A 339 0.40 -6.24 -17.08
N ARG A 340 0.28 -5.49 -15.99
CA ARG A 340 1.34 -4.57 -15.53
C ARG A 340 2.14 -5.29 -14.47
N TRP A 341 3.39 -5.61 -14.79
CA TRP A 341 4.25 -6.39 -13.91
C TRP A 341 5.69 -5.92 -14.00
N ASP A 342 6.49 -6.35 -13.02
CA ASP A 342 7.93 -6.19 -13.08
C ASP A 342 8.51 -7.19 -14.10
N MET A 343 8.91 -6.67 -15.25
CA MET A 343 9.33 -7.46 -16.40
C MET A 343 10.85 -7.47 -16.51
N PRO A 344 11.46 -8.59 -16.94
CA PRO A 344 12.90 -8.71 -17.02
C PRO A 344 13.46 -7.63 -17.91
N GLU A 345 14.51 -6.95 -17.44
CA GLU A 345 15.15 -5.88 -18.19
C GLU A 345 14.16 -4.77 -18.62
N ALA A 346 13.17 -4.41 -17.81
CA ALA A 346 12.26 -3.29 -18.06
C ALA A 346 12.17 -2.37 -16.83
N THR A 347 11.62 -1.18 -16.98
CA THR A 347 11.28 -0.36 -15.81
C THR A 347 10.06 -0.94 -15.07
N PRO A 348 9.83 -0.57 -13.79
CA PRO A 348 8.62 -0.97 -13.06
C PRO A 348 7.29 -0.53 -13.71
N ALA A 349 7.34 0.31 -14.74
CA ALA A 349 6.17 0.74 -15.51
C ALA A 349 5.87 -0.18 -16.71
N ALA A 350 6.45 -1.38 -16.77
CA ALA A 350 6.27 -2.31 -17.88
C ALA A 350 4.83 -2.82 -18.03
N ILE A 351 4.46 -3.08 -19.28
CA ILE A 351 3.15 -3.60 -19.69
C ILE A 351 3.42 -4.84 -20.54
N ALA A 352 3.17 -6.01 -19.97
CA ALA A 352 3.21 -7.30 -20.66
C ALA A 352 1.86 -7.55 -21.34
N VAL A 353 1.89 -7.96 -22.60
CA VAL A 353 0.69 -8.25 -23.38
C VAL A 353 0.83 -9.62 -24.01
N GLY A 354 -0.02 -10.55 -23.62
CA GLY A 354 -0.18 -11.85 -24.28
C GLY A 354 -1.28 -11.74 -25.33
N MET A 355 -1.07 -12.28 -26.52
CA MET A 355 -2.00 -12.20 -27.66
C MET A 355 -2.35 -13.61 -28.17
N PRO A 356 -3.51 -13.74 -28.86
CA PRO A 356 -3.83 -14.96 -29.61
C PRO A 356 -2.70 -15.36 -30.57
N GLY A 357 -2.56 -16.66 -30.77
CA GLY A 357 -1.50 -17.22 -31.62
C GLY A 357 -0.15 -17.39 -30.92
N LYS A 358 -0.12 -17.46 -29.57
CA LYS A 358 1.10 -17.71 -28.79
C LYS A 358 2.16 -16.62 -29.01
N LEU A 359 1.71 -15.37 -29.10
CA LEU A 359 2.56 -14.20 -29.29
C LEU A 359 2.40 -13.27 -28.10
N SER A 360 3.52 -12.74 -27.63
CA SER A 360 3.51 -11.86 -26.47
C SER A 360 4.55 -10.75 -26.62
N TYR A 361 4.35 -9.63 -25.95
CA TYR A 361 5.33 -8.54 -25.94
C TYR A 361 5.35 -7.77 -24.63
N CYS A 362 6.44 -7.04 -24.41
CA CYS A 362 6.61 -6.13 -23.28
C CYS A 362 6.81 -4.70 -23.82
N PHE A 363 5.85 -3.82 -23.51
CA PHE A 363 5.99 -2.38 -23.74
C PHE A 363 6.40 -1.71 -22.44
N ASP A 364 7.56 -1.05 -22.45
CA ASP A 364 8.06 -0.32 -21.29
C ASP A 364 7.55 1.12 -21.36
N ALA A 365 6.56 1.43 -20.51
CA ALA A 365 5.96 2.75 -20.47
C ALA A 365 6.89 3.81 -19.84
N GLY A 366 7.88 3.40 -19.04
CA GLY A 366 8.89 4.30 -18.49
C GLY A 366 9.84 4.81 -19.57
N GLU A 367 10.27 3.91 -20.46
CA GLU A 367 11.18 4.23 -21.57
C GLU A 367 10.48 4.56 -22.90
N VAL A 368 9.14 4.42 -22.96
CA VAL A 368 8.30 4.62 -24.15
C VAL A 368 8.85 3.82 -25.34
N ARG A 369 8.96 2.50 -25.16
CA ARG A 369 9.42 1.59 -26.21
C ARG A 369 8.88 0.18 -26.04
N LEU A 370 8.68 -0.50 -27.17
CA LEU A 370 8.56 -1.96 -27.21
C LEU A 370 9.93 -2.57 -26.85
N ARG A 371 10.08 -3.21 -25.69
CA ARG A 371 11.36 -3.79 -25.23
C ARG A 371 11.68 -5.05 -26.02
N TYR A 372 10.73 -5.96 -26.07
CA TYR A 372 10.88 -7.25 -26.73
C TYR A 372 9.53 -7.88 -27.02
N ALA A 373 9.54 -8.82 -27.97
CA ALA A 373 8.42 -9.69 -28.27
C ALA A 373 8.90 -11.14 -28.36
N TRP A 374 8.06 -12.08 -27.93
CA TRP A 374 8.39 -13.49 -27.86
C TRP A 374 7.23 -14.35 -28.33
N ALA A 375 7.56 -15.57 -28.73
CA ALA A 375 6.59 -16.58 -29.14
C ALA A 375 6.63 -17.77 -28.17
N GLY A 376 5.45 -18.31 -27.84
CA GLY A 376 5.28 -19.36 -26.86
C GLY A 376 4.10 -19.07 -25.93
N GLY A 377 4.31 -19.24 -24.63
CA GLY A 377 3.36 -18.80 -23.62
C GLY A 377 3.43 -17.29 -23.38
N PHE A 378 2.88 -16.87 -22.25
CA PHE A 378 2.90 -15.48 -21.82
C PHE A 378 4.02 -15.25 -20.78
N VAL A 379 3.67 -15.07 -19.52
CA VAL A 379 4.61 -14.88 -18.41
C VAL A 379 4.34 -15.86 -17.29
N ASP A 380 5.41 -16.31 -16.63
CA ASP A 380 5.35 -17.06 -15.39
C ASP A 380 5.65 -16.08 -14.25
N LEU A 381 4.65 -15.88 -13.39
CA LEU A 381 4.72 -14.95 -12.27
C LEU A 381 5.12 -15.66 -10.98
N SER A 382 5.13 -17.00 -10.93
CA SER A 382 5.29 -17.79 -9.69
C SER A 382 6.52 -17.42 -8.88
N GLY A 383 7.67 -17.25 -9.53
CA GLY A 383 8.92 -16.81 -8.88
C GLY A 383 8.87 -15.39 -8.30
N THR A 384 7.95 -14.54 -8.77
CA THR A 384 7.71 -13.19 -8.23
C THR A 384 6.74 -13.16 -7.05
N LEU A 385 5.98 -14.25 -6.84
CA LEU A 385 4.98 -14.38 -5.77
C LEU A 385 5.61 -14.73 -4.41
N HIS A 386 6.82 -15.30 -4.41
CA HIS A 386 7.48 -15.78 -3.20
C HIS A 386 8.56 -14.81 -2.66
N ARG A 387 8.32 -14.31 -1.43
CA ARG A 387 9.27 -13.68 -0.47
C ARG A 387 9.98 -12.38 -0.92
N LYS A 388 9.53 -11.24 -0.36
CA LYS A 388 10.40 -10.11 0.04
C LYS A 388 10.90 -10.38 1.46
N THR A 389 12.10 -10.92 1.60
CA THR A 389 12.73 -11.22 2.92
C THR A 389 14.25 -11.05 2.89
N ASP A 390 14.77 -10.50 1.81
CA ASP A 390 16.19 -10.22 1.68
C ASP A 390 16.32 -8.89 0.95
N GLU A 391 16.59 -7.82 1.70
CA GLU A 391 16.78 -6.47 1.17
C GLU A 391 17.97 -6.38 0.20
N LYS A 392 18.83 -7.41 0.15
CA LYS A 392 19.97 -7.52 -0.76
C LYS A 392 19.65 -8.28 -2.05
N ARG A 393 18.48 -8.90 -2.16
CA ARG A 393 18.01 -9.55 -3.40
C ARG A 393 16.90 -8.72 -4.02
N LEU A 394 17.16 -8.17 -5.21
CA LEU A 394 16.11 -7.61 -6.06
C LEU A 394 14.97 -8.63 -6.18
N THR A 395 13.73 -8.15 -6.09
CA THR A 395 12.55 -8.98 -6.34
C THR A 395 12.73 -9.67 -7.70
N PRO A 396 12.51 -10.99 -7.83
CA PRO A 396 12.59 -11.64 -9.13
C PRO A 396 11.60 -10.96 -10.08
N THR A 397 12.03 -10.62 -11.30
CA THR A 397 11.10 -10.18 -12.36
C THR A 397 10.34 -11.39 -12.90
N ALA A 398 9.23 -11.17 -13.61
CA ALA A 398 8.51 -12.23 -14.30
C ALA A 398 9.44 -13.06 -15.20
N GLN A 399 9.20 -14.37 -15.30
CA GLN A 399 9.91 -15.22 -16.25
C GLN A 399 9.14 -15.28 -17.58
N LEU A 400 9.85 -15.12 -18.69
CA LEU A 400 9.26 -15.25 -20.02
C LEU A 400 9.03 -16.73 -20.34
N VAL A 401 7.80 -17.06 -20.76
CA VAL A 401 7.47 -18.42 -21.22
C VAL A 401 7.54 -18.42 -22.75
N GLY A 402 8.72 -18.64 -23.31
CA GLY A 402 8.89 -18.74 -24.77
C GLY A 402 10.21 -18.16 -25.26
N ALA A 403 10.33 -18.05 -26.58
CA ALA A 403 11.53 -17.58 -27.26
C ALA A 403 11.36 -16.13 -27.75
N VAL A 404 12.23 -15.24 -27.27
CA VAL A 404 12.28 -13.84 -27.72
C VAL A 404 12.73 -13.82 -29.17
N PHE A 405 11.91 -13.24 -30.06
CA PHE A 405 12.23 -13.05 -31.47
C PHE A 405 12.40 -11.57 -31.83
N TYR A 406 12.15 -10.65 -30.88
CA TYR A 406 12.32 -9.21 -31.06
C TYR A 406 12.93 -8.57 -29.83
N ARG A 407 13.89 -7.64 -30.01
CA ARG A 407 14.45 -6.84 -28.93
C ARG A 407 14.87 -5.44 -29.39
N ALA A 408 14.63 -4.43 -28.55
CA ALA A 408 15.09 -3.06 -28.75
C ALA A 408 16.00 -2.62 -27.59
N ALA A 409 17.24 -2.24 -27.90
CA ALA A 409 18.21 -1.76 -26.92
C ALA A 409 17.93 -0.32 -26.47
N GLU A 410 17.41 0.51 -27.39
CA GLU A 410 17.15 1.93 -27.20
C GLU A 410 15.74 2.30 -27.66
N SER A 411 15.34 3.55 -27.39
CA SER A 411 14.08 4.07 -27.92
C SER A 411 14.08 4.10 -29.45
N PRO A 412 12.93 3.80 -30.08
CA PRO A 412 12.84 3.73 -31.54
C PRO A 412 12.79 5.09 -32.22
N TRP A 413 12.83 6.23 -31.52
CA TRP A 413 12.62 7.53 -32.14
C TRP A 413 13.89 8.37 -32.20
N ARG A 414 14.09 9.07 -33.33
CA ARG A 414 15.14 10.08 -33.53
C ARG A 414 14.53 11.34 -34.15
N ALA A 415 14.79 12.52 -33.59
CA ALA A 415 14.16 13.76 -34.02
C ALA A 415 15.18 14.90 -34.17
N GLY A 416 15.10 15.65 -35.27
CA GLY A 416 16.01 16.75 -35.58
C GLY A 416 17.37 16.28 -36.13
N SER A 417 18.04 15.35 -35.45
CA SER A 417 19.21 14.64 -35.97
C SER A 417 19.07 13.11 -35.85
N PRO A 418 19.82 12.32 -36.63
CA PRO A 418 19.72 10.87 -36.59
C PRO A 418 20.19 10.21 -35.29
N GLU A 419 20.91 10.93 -34.42
CA GLU A 419 21.44 10.45 -33.14
C GLU A 419 20.59 10.92 -31.93
N ARG A 420 19.84 12.02 -32.08
CA ARG A 420 19.10 12.63 -30.97
C ARG A 420 17.82 11.86 -30.65
N ALA A 421 17.74 11.33 -29.43
CA ALA A 421 16.50 10.82 -28.87
C ALA A 421 15.59 11.98 -28.39
N PRO A 422 14.32 12.05 -28.82
CA PRO A 422 13.38 13.07 -28.35
C PRO A 422 12.98 12.85 -26.88
N ALA A 423 12.58 13.92 -26.19
CA ALA A 423 11.97 13.84 -24.87
C ALA A 423 10.63 13.11 -24.96
N ARG A 424 10.45 12.11 -24.10
CA ARG A 424 9.33 11.17 -24.16
C ARG A 424 8.43 11.34 -22.97
N ARG A 425 7.12 11.21 -23.17
CA ARG A 425 6.17 11.08 -22.05
C ARG A 425 5.05 10.15 -22.43
N PHE A 426 4.91 9.06 -21.68
CA PHE A 426 3.77 8.16 -21.79
C PHE A 426 2.49 8.86 -21.30
N ARG A 427 1.40 8.73 -22.06
CA ARG A 427 0.10 9.34 -21.76
C ARG A 427 -0.96 8.31 -21.39
N GLY A 428 -0.78 7.06 -21.81
CA GLY A 428 -1.69 5.96 -21.51
C GLY A 428 -1.80 5.01 -22.68
N TYR A 429 -2.82 4.16 -22.66
CA TYR A 429 -3.21 3.36 -23.81
C TYR A 429 -4.72 3.15 -23.79
N ARG A 430 -5.27 2.77 -24.93
CA ARG A 430 -6.65 2.28 -25.08
C ARG A 430 -6.64 1.00 -25.90
N LEU A 431 -7.74 0.26 -25.93
CA LEU A 431 -7.88 -0.84 -26.88
C LEU A 431 -8.47 -0.34 -28.20
N ALA A 432 -7.83 -0.70 -29.31
CA ALA A 432 -8.32 -0.47 -30.66
C ALA A 432 -8.36 -1.81 -31.40
N ALA A 433 -9.55 -2.21 -31.84
CA ALA A 433 -9.81 -3.54 -32.41
C ALA A 433 -9.28 -4.69 -31.52
N GLY A 434 -9.46 -4.56 -30.21
CA GLY A 434 -9.05 -5.55 -29.21
C GLY A 434 -7.61 -5.41 -28.71
N TYR A 435 -6.72 -4.70 -29.40
CA TYR A 435 -5.29 -4.61 -29.04
C TYR A 435 -4.91 -3.26 -28.43
N PRO A 436 -3.93 -3.20 -27.51
CA PRO A 436 -3.42 -1.94 -26.97
C PRO A 436 -2.88 -1.01 -28.06
N GLU A 437 -3.44 0.20 -28.12
CA GLU A 437 -2.92 1.38 -28.80
C GLU A 437 -2.32 2.30 -27.72
N PHE A 438 -1.00 2.31 -27.63
CA PHE A 438 -0.23 3.14 -26.72
C PHE A 438 -0.21 4.58 -27.21
N HIS A 439 -0.39 5.53 -26.29
CA HIS A 439 -0.34 6.96 -26.57
C HIS A 439 0.81 7.59 -25.77
N TYR A 440 1.68 8.28 -26.47
CA TYR A 440 2.83 8.97 -25.90
C TYR A 440 3.18 10.22 -26.70
N THR A 441 3.97 11.12 -26.12
CA THR A 441 4.47 12.33 -26.80
C THR A 441 5.97 12.28 -27.02
N LEU A 442 6.43 12.79 -28.17
CA LEU A 442 7.84 13.00 -28.54
C LEU A 442 8.08 14.49 -28.74
N ASP A 443 8.85 15.14 -27.86
CA ASP A 443 9.04 16.60 -27.84
C ASP A 443 7.72 17.39 -27.93
N GLY A 444 6.66 16.85 -27.31
CA GLY A 444 5.30 17.41 -27.32
C GLY A 444 4.38 16.91 -28.44
N THR A 445 4.91 16.26 -29.49
CA THR A 445 4.10 15.69 -30.58
C THR A 445 3.45 14.37 -30.17
N ASP A 446 2.14 14.24 -30.33
CA ASP A 446 1.41 13.01 -30.05
C ASP A 446 1.72 11.89 -31.05
N VAL A 447 1.96 10.70 -30.50
CA VAL A 447 2.18 9.45 -31.22
C VAL A 447 1.31 8.36 -30.63
N TYR A 448 0.74 7.56 -31.53
CA TYR A 448 -0.10 6.43 -31.20
C TYR A 448 0.49 5.18 -31.84
N GLU A 449 0.65 4.12 -31.06
CA GLU A 449 1.27 2.88 -31.50
C GLU A 449 0.42 1.69 -31.08
N ARG A 450 -0.15 0.99 -32.06
CA ARG A 450 -0.92 -0.23 -31.84
C ARG A 450 -0.09 -1.44 -32.21
N ILE A 451 -0.04 -2.44 -31.35
CA ILE A 451 0.73 -3.66 -31.57
C ILE A 451 -0.21 -4.86 -31.60
N ALA A 452 -0.22 -5.58 -32.71
CA ALA A 452 -1.10 -6.72 -32.95
C ALA A 452 -0.35 -7.87 -33.65
N PRO A 453 -0.92 -9.08 -33.70
CA PRO A 453 -0.37 -10.17 -34.50
C PRO A 453 -0.31 -9.79 -35.98
N ALA A 454 0.79 -10.14 -36.65
CA ALA A 454 0.90 -10.03 -38.10
C ALA A 454 -0.08 -11.02 -38.76
N LYS A 455 -0.59 -10.71 -39.97
CA LYS A 455 -1.60 -11.51 -40.68
C LYS A 455 -1.21 -12.98 -40.91
N GLN A 456 0.09 -13.28 -40.97
CA GLN A 456 0.61 -14.64 -41.14
C GLN A 456 0.79 -15.40 -39.81
N GLY A 457 0.49 -14.78 -38.66
CA GLY A 457 0.60 -15.39 -37.33
C GLY A 457 2.04 -15.60 -36.84
N THR A 458 3.05 -15.32 -37.67
CA THR A 458 4.47 -15.56 -37.36
C THR A 458 5.18 -14.34 -36.77
N GLY A 459 4.47 -13.33 -36.25
CA GLY A 459 5.12 -12.15 -35.68
C GLY A 459 4.15 -11.03 -35.32
N ILE A 460 4.66 -9.81 -35.19
CA ILE A 460 3.88 -8.64 -34.79
C ILE A 460 3.86 -7.56 -35.87
N VAL A 461 2.80 -6.77 -35.90
CA VAL A 461 2.70 -5.52 -36.63
C VAL A 461 2.56 -4.37 -35.64
N ARG A 462 3.43 -3.37 -35.79
CA ARG A 462 3.39 -2.10 -35.07
C ARG A 462 2.79 -1.06 -35.99
N GLU A 463 1.56 -0.65 -35.74
CA GLU A 463 0.88 0.39 -36.49
C GLU A 463 1.07 1.73 -35.77
N LEU A 464 1.73 2.67 -36.44
CA LEU A 464 2.11 3.95 -35.87
C LEU A 464 1.33 5.07 -36.53
N ARG A 465 0.91 6.04 -35.71
CA ARG A 465 0.33 7.30 -36.15
C ARG A 465 0.99 8.45 -35.40
N VAL A 466 1.66 9.33 -36.14
CA VAL A 466 2.25 10.56 -35.63
C VAL A 466 1.32 11.71 -35.98
N ALA A 467 0.84 12.45 -34.98
CA ALA A 467 -0.16 13.51 -35.17
C ALA A 467 0.35 14.60 -36.11
N ARG A 468 1.64 14.95 -36.02
CA ARG A 468 2.27 15.97 -36.86
C ARG A 468 3.78 15.76 -36.97
N VAL A 469 4.33 15.90 -38.17
CA VAL A 469 5.77 15.79 -38.44
C VAL A 469 6.23 17.05 -39.17
N ASP A 470 6.75 18.04 -38.43
CA ASP A 470 7.20 19.32 -38.97
C ASP A 470 8.68 19.30 -39.42
N GLY A 471 9.50 18.48 -38.75
CA GLY A 471 10.94 18.36 -38.99
C GLY A 471 11.39 16.93 -39.32
N PRO A 472 12.70 16.71 -39.52
CA PRO A 472 13.24 15.36 -39.71
C PRO A 472 12.93 14.45 -38.52
N LEU A 473 12.32 13.31 -38.80
CA LEU A 473 11.93 12.29 -37.83
C LEU A 473 12.26 10.92 -38.40
N TRP A 474 12.91 10.07 -37.60
CA TRP A 474 13.23 8.70 -37.99
C TRP A 474 12.74 7.71 -36.94
N PHE A 475 12.37 6.53 -37.43
CA PHE A 475 12.02 5.38 -36.63
C PHE A 475 13.10 4.29 -36.76
N VAL A 476 13.63 3.86 -35.62
CA VAL A 476 14.62 2.80 -35.49
C VAL A 476 13.87 1.54 -35.04
N PRO A 477 13.61 0.58 -35.94
CA PRO A 477 12.72 -0.53 -35.62
C PRO A 477 13.35 -1.54 -34.65
N GLY A 478 14.66 -1.48 -34.37
CA GLY A 478 15.38 -2.40 -33.49
C GLY A 478 16.25 -3.40 -34.26
N ALA A 479 16.87 -4.34 -33.56
CA ALA A 479 17.71 -5.39 -34.13
C ALA A 479 17.25 -6.75 -33.64
N THR A 480 17.34 -7.77 -34.50
CA THR A 480 16.79 -9.10 -34.20
C THR A 480 17.68 -10.24 -34.66
N PRO A 481 18.13 -11.12 -33.76
CA PRO A 481 18.50 -12.48 -34.12
C PRO A 481 17.25 -13.24 -34.57
N GLY A 482 17.16 -13.66 -35.84
CA GLY A 482 16.12 -14.57 -36.36
C GLY A 482 14.75 -13.96 -36.70
N ALA A 483 14.64 -12.65 -36.94
CA ALA A 483 13.40 -12.03 -37.40
C ALA A 483 13.65 -10.96 -38.47
N ALA A 484 12.79 -10.97 -39.50
CA ALA A 484 12.79 -10.00 -40.60
C ALA A 484 11.89 -8.79 -40.26
N ILE A 485 12.46 -7.59 -40.40
CA ILE A 485 11.73 -6.33 -40.18
C ILE A 485 11.41 -5.69 -41.53
N ARG A 486 10.16 -5.28 -41.73
CA ARG A 486 9.69 -4.58 -42.93
C ARG A 486 8.91 -3.32 -42.55
N SER A 487 9.01 -2.29 -43.37
CA SER A 487 8.31 -1.02 -43.20
C SER A 487 7.35 -0.77 -44.35
N SER A 488 6.18 -0.20 -44.06
CA SER A 488 5.24 0.25 -45.09
C SER A 488 5.69 1.53 -45.80
N LEU A 489 6.73 2.21 -45.30
CA LEU A 489 7.31 3.43 -45.90
C LEU A 489 8.46 3.13 -46.88
N GLY A 490 8.79 1.86 -47.11
CA GLY A 490 9.89 1.46 -48.00
C GLY A 490 11.07 0.83 -47.26
N PRO A 491 12.27 0.79 -47.88
CA PRO A 491 13.43 0.12 -47.32
C PRO A 491 13.93 0.79 -46.03
N ILE A 492 14.56 -0.01 -45.17
CA ILE A 492 15.19 0.45 -43.93
C ILE A 492 16.64 0.80 -44.25
N GLU A 493 16.93 2.09 -44.38
CA GLU A 493 18.26 2.59 -44.74
C GLU A 493 19.07 2.95 -43.48
N GLY A 494 20.30 2.44 -43.38
CA GLY A 494 21.14 2.69 -42.20
C GLY A 494 20.52 2.25 -40.87
N GLY A 495 19.62 1.25 -40.90
CA GLY A 495 18.89 0.78 -39.72
C GLY A 495 17.73 1.68 -39.27
N ARG A 496 17.30 2.63 -40.11
CA ARG A 496 16.28 3.64 -39.78
C ARG A 496 15.26 3.78 -40.89
N ILE A 497 14.07 4.26 -40.53
CA ILE A 497 12.96 4.56 -41.45
C ILE A 497 12.71 6.05 -41.36
N ALA A 498 12.88 6.78 -42.47
CA ALA A 498 12.52 8.18 -42.53
C ALA A 498 10.99 8.33 -42.50
N VAL A 499 10.49 9.13 -41.55
CA VAL A 499 9.04 9.40 -41.44
C VAL A 499 8.72 10.64 -42.26
N PRO A 500 7.78 10.58 -43.21
CA PRO A 500 7.47 11.72 -44.06
C PRO A 500 6.87 12.87 -43.24
N ARG A 501 7.10 14.10 -43.70
CA ARG A 501 6.47 15.28 -43.12
C ARG A 501 4.97 15.30 -43.42
N GLY A 502 4.18 15.86 -42.52
CA GLY A 502 2.74 16.00 -42.70
C GLY A 502 1.94 15.91 -41.42
N GLN A 503 0.61 15.91 -41.57
CA GLN A 503 -0.34 15.72 -40.47
C GLN A 503 -0.88 14.29 -40.50
N ASN A 504 -1.11 13.69 -39.33
CA ASN A 504 -1.64 12.34 -39.16
C ASN A 504 -0.89 11.28 -39.99
N VAL A 505 0.44 11.34 -39.99
CA VAL A 505 1.30 10.41 -40.72
C VAL A 505 1.14 9.01 -40.13
N ARG A 506 0.78 8.04 -40.97
CA ARG A 506 0.57 6.64 -40.57
C ARG A 506 1.53 5.72 -41.31
N PHE A 507 2.07 4.75 -40.58
CA PHE A 507 2.89 3.70 -41.16
C PHE A 507 2.86 2.45 -40.30
N ALA A 508 3.28 1.32 -40.86
CA ALA A 508 3.38 0.06 -40.16
C ALA A 508 4.81 -0.49 -40.23
N VAL A 509 5.24 -1.09 -39.13
CA VAL A 509 6.48 -1.87 -39.05
C VAL A 509 6.12 -3.29 -38.66
N THR A 510 6.37 -4.22 -39.57
CA THR A 510 6.12 -5.65 -39.36
C THR A 510 7.41 -6.32 -38.94
N VAL A 511 7.37 -7.06 -37.83
CA VAL A 511 8.46 -7.92 -37.36
C VAL A 511 7.98 -9.36 -37.51
N ALA A 512 8.51 -10.07 -38.50
CA ALA A 512 8.18 -11.46 -38.79
C ALA A 512 9.29 -12.37 -38.26
N ARG A 513 8.93 -13.39 -37.49
CA ARG A 513 9.84 -14.47 -37.09
C ARG A 513 10.23 -15.25 -38.33
N GLU A 514 11.51 -15.52 -38.52
CA GLU A 514 11.95 -16.48 -39.53
C GLU A 514 11.56 -17.88 -39.05
N GLU A 515 10.88 -18.67 -39.89
CA GLU A 515 10.66 -20.08 -39.58
C GLU A 515 12.03 -20.79 -39.54
N PRO A 516 12.28 -21.65 -38.54
CA PRO A 516 13.47 -22.49 -38.59
C PRO A 516 13.40 -23.32 -39.87
N ARG A 517 14.45 -23.24 -40.70
CA ARG A 517 14.63 -24.12 -41.85
C ARG A 517 14.79 -25.57 -41.42
#